data_AF-M1AYF1-F1
#
_entry.id   AF-M1AYF1-F1
#
_cell.length_a   1.000
_cell.length_b   1.000
_cell.length_c   1.000
_cell.angle_alpha   90.00
_cell.angle_beta   90.00
_cell.angle_gamma   90.00
#
_symmetry.space_group_name_H-M   'P 1'
#
loop_
_entity.id
_entity.type
_entity.pdbx_description
1 polymer ?
#
loop_
_entity_poly.entity_id
_entity_poly.type
_entity_poly.pdbx_seq_one_letter_code
_entity_poly.pdbx_strand_id
1 'polypeptide(L)' 'MSYIEAKGRMKKGDRIWQIAFGSGFKCNSAVWKCNRTIKTPTDGPWDDCIDRYPVFIPEIVKL' A
#
# COMPACT_ATOMS: atom_id res chain seq x y z
N MET A 1 2.34 -3.34 -2.81
CA MET A 1 1.11 -2.95 -3.54
C MET A 1 -0.14 -3.49 -2.83
N SER A 2 -0.11 -4.76 -2.39
CA SER A 2 -1.25 -5.45 -1.75
C SER A 2 -1.92 -4.75 -0.56
N TYR A 3 -1.18 -3.97 0.24
CA TYR A 3 -1.79 -3.16 1.31
C TYR A 3 -2.76 -2.10 0.77
N ILE A 4 -2.39 -1.40 -0.32
CA ILE A 4 -3.22 -0.36 -0.93
C ILE A 4 -4.47 -1.00 -1.56
N GLU A 5 -4.32 -2.19 -2.14
CA GLU A 5 -5.43 -3.01 -2.66
C GLU A 5 -6.37 -3.45 -1.54
N ALA A 6 -5.83 -3.97 -0.42
CA ALA A 6 -6.60 -4.38 0.75
C ALA A 6 -7.32 -3.19 1.42
N LYS A 7 -6.76 -1.97 1.34
CA LYS A 7 -7.47 -0.75 1.76
C LYS A 7 -8.54 -0.27 0.77
N GLY A 8 -8.72 -0.94 -0.38
CA GLY A 8 -9.65 -0.50 -1.42
C GLY A 8 -9.26 0.84 -2.05
N ARG A 9 -7.97 1.21 -2.00
CA ARG A 9 -7.46 2.53 -2.40
C ARG A 9 -6.86 2.55 -3.81
N MET A 10 -7.21 1.58 -4.64
CA MET A 10 -6.63 1.42 -5.98
C MET A 10 -7.74 1.44 -7.05
N LYS A 11 -7.93 2.59 -7.68
CA LYS A 11 -9.00 2.85 -8.65
C LYS A 11 -8.47 3.04 -10.07
N LYS A 12 -9.31 2.79 -11.08
CA LYS A 12 -8.95 3.02 -12.49
C LYS A 12 -8.51 4.49 -12.68
N GLY A 13 -7.36 4.68 -13.32
CA GLY A 13 -6.76 5.98 -13.58
C GLY A 13 -5.74 6.43 -12.55
N ASP A 14 -5.73 5.84 -11.34
CA ASP A 14 -4.77 6.20 -10.30
C ASP A 14 -3.33 5.95 -10.76
N ARG A 15 -2.44 6.87 -10.39
CA ARG A 15 -0.99 6.73 -10.59
C ARG A 15 -0.34 6.28 -9.30
N ILE A 16 0.38 5.16 -9.33
CA ILE A 16 1.09 4.61 -8.18
C ILE A 16 2.57 4.72 -8.45
N TRP A 17 3.30 5.30 -7.51
CA TRP A 17 4.75 5.29 -7.53
C TRP A 17 5.27 4.22 -6.59
N GLN A 18 5.98 3.25 -7.14
CA GLN A 18 6.68 2.23 -6.39
C GLN A 18 8.16 2.63 -6.28
N ILE A 19 8.66 2.63 -5.05
CA ILE A 19 10.06 2.90 -4.74
C ILE A 19 10.57 1.68 -3.99
N ALA A 20 11.72 1.15 -4.40
CA ALA A 20 12.35 0.00 -3.77
C ALA A 20 13.84 0.27 -3.52
N PHE A 21 14.30 -0.20 -2.37
CA PHE A 21 15.71 -0.19 -1.97
C PHE A 21 16.13 -1.63 -1.68
N GLY A 22 17.31 -2.02 -2.17
CA GLY A 22 17.94 -3.31 -1.89
C GLY A 22 19.20 -3.15 -1.05
N SER A 23 19.86 -4.26 -0.73
CA SER A 23 21.16 -4.21 -0.05
C SER A 23 22.21 -3.46 -0.89
N GLY A 24 23.00 -2.60 -0.23
CA GLY A 24 24.00 -1.74 -0.87
C GLY A 24 23.39 -0.47 -1.51
N PHE A 25 23.92 -0.05 -2.66
CA PHE A 25 23.47 1.14 -3.41
C PHE A 25 22.44 0.81 -4.51
N LYS A 26 21.55 -0.15 -4.29
CA LYS A 26 20.55 -0.55 -5.28
C LYS A 26 19.22 0.12 -4.98
N CYS A 27 18.74 0.90 -5.94
CA CYS A 27 17.42 1.52 -5.89
C CYS A 27 16.69 1.29 -7.22
N ASN A 28 15.36 1.25 -7.15
CA ASN A 28 14.50 1.23 -8.33
C ASN A 28 13.26 2.09 -8.06
N SER A 29 12.77 2.76 -9.09
CA SER A 29 11.53 3.53 -9.06
C SER A 29 10.71 3.23 -10.31
N ALA A 30 9.43 2.92 -10.12
CA ALA A 30 8.50 2.63 -11.21
C ALA A 30 7.18 3.36 -10.99
N VAL A 31 6.66 4.00 -12.03
CA VAL A 31 5.34 4.64 -12.01
C VAL A 31 4.36 3.79 -12.79
N TRP A 32 3.26 3.43 -12.14
CA TRP A 32 2.20 2.60 -12.68
C TRP A 32 0.93 3.42 -12.86
N LYS A 33 0.13 3.10 -13.88
CA LYS A 33 -1.23 3.59 -14.03
C LYS A 33 -2.21 2.44 -13.85
N CYS A 34 -3.21 2.61 -13.00
CA CYS A 34 -4.23 1.60 -12.76
C CYS A 34 -5.17 1.52 -13.96
N ASN A 35 -5.09 0.43 -14.72
CA ASN A 35 -5.93 0.26 -15.92
C ASN A 35 -7.38 -0.13 -15.59
N ARG A 36 -7.62 -0.63 -14.37
CA ARG A 36 -8.95 -0.98 -13.84
C ARG A 36 -9.02 -0.67 -12.34
N THR A 37 -10.23 -0.57 -11.81
CA THR A 37 -10.47 -0.51 -10.36
C THR A 37 -10.29 -1.90 -9.77
N ILE A 38 -9.51 -2.00 -8.70
CA ILE A 38 -9.30 -3.25 -7.96
C ILE A 38 -10.33 -3.31 -6.83
N LYS A 39 -11.10 -4.40 -6.77
CA LYS A 39 -11.97 -4.67 -5.62
C LYS A 39 -11.10 -5.12 -4.46
N THR A 40 -11.49 -4.76 -3.25
CA THR A 40 -10.81 -5.20 -2.02
C THR A 40 -10.74 -6.74 -2.00
N PRO A 41 -9.53 -7.34 -1.96
CA PRO A 41 -9.37 -8.79 -1.86
C PRO A 41 -9.94 -9.33 -0.55
N THR A 42 -10.53 -10.53 -0.57
CA THR A 42 -11.11 -11.23 0.60
C THR A 42 -10.33 -12.50 0.99
N ASP A 43 -9.20 -12.74 0.34
CA ASP A 43 -8.30 -13.89 0.53
C ASP A 43 -6.83 -13.45 0.39
N GLY A 44 -6.58 -12.15 0.61
CA GLY A 44 -5.27 -11.54 0.45
C GLY A 44 -4.41 -11.65 1.72
N PRO A 45 -3.10 -11.34 1.62
CA PRO A 45 -2.16 -11.44 2.75
C PRO A 45 -2.42 -10.44 3.89
N TRP A 46 -3.43 -9.58 3.75
CA TRP A 46 -3.84 -8.60 4.77
C TRP A 46 -5.27 -8.84 5.26
N ASP A 47 -5.97 -9.87 4.77
CA ASP A 47 -7.41 -10.05 5.00
C ASP A 47 -7.78 -10.13 6.49
N ASP A 48 -6.97 -10.83 7.27
CA ASP A 48 -7.14 -11.04 8.71
C ASP A 48 -6.80 -9.83 9.59
N CYS A 49 -6.21 -8.79 9.00
CA CYS A 49 -5.58 -7.73 9.79
C CYS A 49 -5.66 -6.32 9.23
N ILE A 50 -6.17 -6.12 8.01
CA ILE A 50 -6.10 -4.83 7.33
C ILE A 50 -6.85 -3.76 8.10
N ASP A 51 -7.97 -4.10 8.74
CA ASP A 51 -8.83 -3.22 9.54
C ASP A 51 -8.10 -2.57 10.71
N ARG A 52 -7.06 -3.23 11.26
CA ARG A 52 -6.26 -2.74 12.40
C ARG A 52 -5.37 -1.54 12.08
N TYR A 53 -5.25 -1.16 10.81
CA TYR A 53 -4.34 -0.09 10.35
C TYR A 53 -5.08 1.14 9.79
N PRO A 54 -4.50 2.35 9.88
CA PRO A 54 -3.32 2.69 10.66
C PRO A 54 -3.62 2.59 12.16
N VAL A 55 -2.59 2.24 12.94
CA VAL A 55 -2.72 2.14 14.40
C VAL A 55 -2.81 3.55 14.99
N PHE A 56 -3.67 3.73 15.99
CA PHE A 56 -3.73 5.00 16.73
C PHE A 56 -2.44 5.18 17.53
N ILE A 57 -1.76 6.32 17.36
CA ILE A 57 -0.55 6.67 18.11
C ILE A 57 -0.91 7.82 19.06
N PRO A 58 -0.85 7.62 20.39
CA PRO A 58 -1.09 8.67 21.38
C PRO A 58 -0.12 9.85 21.21
N GLU A 59 -0.58 11.06 21.50
CA GLU A 59 0.19 12.30 21.28
C GLU A 59 1.52 12.34 22.04
N ILE A 60 1.63 11.64 23.17
CA ILE A 60 2.85 11.61 24.00
C ILE A 60 4.05 10.90 23.34
N VAL A 61 3.82 10.19 22.23
CA VAL A 61 4.86 9.44 21.48
C VAL A 61 5.26 10.16 20.19
N LYS A 62 4.62 11.30 19.86
CA LYS A 62 5.04 12.14 18.74
C LYS A 62 6.24 12.99 19.20
N LEU A 63 7.45 12.48 18.95
CA LEU A 63 8.71 13.22 19.09
C LEU A 63 8.75 14.44 18.16
#